data_AF-A0AAP3A3N9-F1
#
_entry.id   AF-A0AAP3A3N9-F1
#
_cell.length_a   1.000
_cell.length_b   1.000
_cell.length_c   1.000
_cell.angle_alpha   90.00
_cell.angle_beta   90.00
_cell.angle_gamma   90.00
#
_symmetry.space_group_name_H-M   'P 1'
#
loop_
_entity.id
_entity.type
_entity.pdbx_description
1 polymer ?
#
loop_
_entity_poly.entity_id
_entity_poly.type
_entity_poly.pdbx_seq_one_letter_code
_entity_poly.pdbx_strand_id
1 'polypeptide(L)'
;MFKSLLISKMDGRHSAQIAEIAESELPQGDVEVNVDCSSINYKDALAITGRGPIVRHFPMVPGIDFAGTVSASSHPEYQTGDKVL
;
A
#
# COMPACT_ATOMS: atom_id res chain seq x y z
N MET A 1 7.93 -0.99 -12.08
CA MET A 1 7.40 0.30 -11.57
C MET A 1 5.91 0.30 -11.76
N PHE A 2 5.17 0.83 -10.79
CA PHE A 2 3.71 0.90 -10.83
C PHE A 2 3.20 2.10 -10.03
N LYS A 3 1.95 2.50 -10.30
CA LYS A 3 1.31 3.63 -9.63
C LYS A 3 0.82 3.25 -8.24
N SER A 4 1.03 4.14 -7.28
CA SER A 4 0.49 4.05 -5.93
C SER A 4 0.16 5.43 -5.35
N LEU A 5 -0.72 5.49 -4.37
CA LEU A 5 -0.92 6.68 -3.56
C LEU A 5 0.21 6.74 -2.53
N LEU A 6 1.09 7.74 -2.61
CA LEU A 6 2.21 7.90 -1.69
C LEU A 6 1.96 9.06 -0.74
N ILE A 7 1.99 8.76 0.56
CA ILE A 7 1.98 9.75 1.62
C ILE A 7 3.42 10.12 1.98
N SER A 8 3.71 11.41 1.96
CA SER A 8 5.02 11.98 2.30
C SER A 8 4.90 13.12 3.30
N LYS A 9 6.01 13.38 4.01
CA LYS A 9 6.13 14.53 4.89
C LYS A 9 7.47 15.23 4.68
N MET A 10 7.43 16.43 4.12
CA MET A 10 8.61 17.28 3.88
C MET A 10 8.41 18.61 4.60
N ASP A 11 9.41 19.07 5.36
CA ASP A 11 9.36 20.33 6.10
C ASP A 11 8.11 20.48 6.98
N GLY A 12 7.68 19.37 7.59
CA GLY A 12 6.47 19.32 8.42
C GLY A 12 5.15 19.27 7.63
N ARG A 13 5.17 19.48 6.31
CA ARG A 13 3.99 19.45 5.44
C ARG A 13 3.66 18.04 4.99
N HIS A 14 2.44 17.62 5.29
CA HIS A 14 1.86 16.35 4.82
C HIS A 14 1.36 16.48 3.37
N SER A 15 1.61 15.46 2.55
CA SER A 15 1.06 15.35 1.20
C SER A 15 0.71 13.90 0.87
N ALA A 16 -0.30 13.71 0.02
CA ALA A 16 -0.65 12.43 -0.57
C ALA A 16 -0.82 12.63 -2.08
N GLN A 17 -0.08 11.87 -2.89
CA GLN A 17 -0.06 12.03 -4.35
C GLN A 17 0.06 10.68 -5.04
N ILE A 18 -0.50 10.54 -6.25
CA ILE A 18 -0.21 9.37 -7.08
C ILE A 18 1.23 9.49 -7.59
N ALA A 19 2.05 8.49 -7.31
CA ALA A 19 3.45 8.39 -7.71
C ALA A 19 3.74 7.02 -8.34
N GLU A 20 4.76 6.96 -9.18
CA GLU A 20 5.33 5.68 -9.63
C GLU A 20 6.33 5.20 -8.57
N ILE A 21 6.22 3.94 -8.16
CA ILE A 21 7.13 3.28 -7.21
C ILE A 21 7.73 2.04 -7.86
N ALA A 22 8.98 1.73 -7.56
CA ALA A 22 9.62 0.49 -7.96
C ALA A 22 9.27 -0.66 -7.00
N GLU A 23 9.24 -1.89 -7.51
CA GLU A 23 9.03 -3.09 -6.68
C GLU A 23 10.11 -3.22 -5.60
N SER A 24 11.33 -2.77 -5.87
CA SER A 24 12.42 -2.72 -4.89
C SER A 24 12.19 -1.76 -3.71
N GLU A 25 11.18 -0.89 -3.78
CA GLU A 25 10.78 0.01 -2.69
C GLU A 25 9.69 -0.59 -1.80
N LEU A 26 9.13 -1.75 -2.18
CA LEU A 26 8.17 -2.47 -1.34
C LEU A 26 8.87 -3.05 -0.10
N PRO A 27 8.16 -3.13 1.04
CA PRO A 27 8.67 -3.85 2.20
C PRO A 27 8.84 -5.34 1.87
N GLN A 28 9.73 -6.01 2.61
CA GLN A 28 9.86 -7.47 2.52
C GLN A 28 8.57 -8.16 2.99
N GLY A 29 8.20 -9.23 2.27
CA GLY A 29 7.08 -10.10 2.59
C GLY A 29 7.18 -11.43 1.84
N ASP A 30 6.36 -12.41 2.23
CA ASP A 30 6.39 -13.76 1.66
C ASP A 30 5.45 -13.94 0.46
N VAL A 31 4.51 -13.02 0.27
CA VAL A 31 3.49 -13.07 -0.79
C VAL A 31 3.39 -11.69 -1.45
N GLU A 32 3.58 -11.66 -2.76
CA GLU A 32 3.36 -10.49 -3.59
C GLU A 32 2.00 -10.59 -4.28
N VAL A 33 1.25 -9.49 -4.28
CA VAL A 33 -0.12 -9.45 -4.79
C VAL A 33 -0.29 -8.29 -5.77
N ASN A 34 -0.77 -8.61 -6.97
CA ASN A 34 -1.30 -7.63 -7.90
C ASN A 34 -2.69 -7.21 -7.41
N VAL A 35 -2.77 -6.00 -6.85
CA VAL A 35 -4.01 -5.45 -6.28
C VAL A 35 -4.98 -5.07 -7.39
N ASP A 36 -6.17 -5.68 -7.38
CA ASP A 36 -7.26 -5.40 -8.33
C ASP A 36 -8.15 -4.27 -7.80
N CYS A 37 -8.40 -4.24 -6.49
CA CYS A 37 -9.20 -3.20 -5.84
C CYS A 37 -8.82 -2.98 -4.38
N SER A 38 -9.28 -1.85 -3.86
CA SER A 38 -9.17 -1.46 -2.45
C SER A 38 -10.40 -0.62 -2.08
N SER A 39 -10.47 -0.16 -0.84
CA SER A 39 -11.57 0.61 -0.28
C SER A 39 -11.06 1.93 0.31
N ILE A 40 -11.98 2.82 0.71
CA ILE A 40 -11.64 4.00 1.50
C ILE A 40 -12.45 3.94 2.80
N ASN A 41 -11.77 3.62 3.89
CA ASN A 41 -12.33 3.69 5.22
C ASN A 41 -12.06 5.06 5.85
N TYR A 42 -12.74 5.33 6.97
CA TYR A 42 -12.47 6.52 7.77
C TYR A 42 -11.00 6.62 8.20
N LYS A 43 -10.38 5.48 8.56
CA LYS A 43 -8.96 5.42 8.95
C LYS A 43 -8.02 5.76 7.79
N ASP A 44 -8.34 5.33 6.58
CA ASP A 44 -7.59 5.69 5.37
C ASP A 44 -7.71 7.19 5.10
N ALA A 45 -8.92 7.75 5.21
CA ALA A 45 -9.13 9.19 5.06
C ALA A 45 -8.31 10.00 6.10
N LEU A 46 -8.26 9.55 7.36
CA LEU A 46 -7.42 10.16 8.39
C LEU A 46 -5.92 10.11 8.06
N ALA A 47 -5.45 8.98 7.51
CA ALA A 47 -4.07 8.83 7.07
C ALA A 47 -3.76 9.75 5.87
N ILE A 48 -4.56 9.68 4.81
CA ILE A 48 -4.38 10.43 3.55
C ILE A 48 -4.45 11.94 3.77
N THR A 49 -5.31 12.40 4.67
CA THR A 49 -5.45 13.85 4.98
C THR A 49 -4.49 14.34 6.04
N GLY A 50 -3.76 13.44 6.72
CA GLY A 50 -2.88 13.79 7.84
C GLY A 50 -3.63 14.32 9.08
N ARG A 51 -4.95 14.10 9.18
CA ARG A 51 -5.80 14.59 10.28
C ARG A 51 -5.85 13.66 11.50
N GLY A 52 -5.24 12.48 11.42
CA GLY A 52 -5.12 11.55 12.53
C GLY A 52 -3.70 10.99 12.67
N PRO A 53 -3.32 10.51 13.87
CA PRO A 53 -2.00 9.91 14.13
C PRO A 53 -1.90 8.46 13.60
N ILE A 54 -2.30 8.25 12.34
CA ILE A 54 -2.32 6.92 11.70
C ILE A 54 -0.94 6.57 11.13
N VAL A 55 -0.34 7.49 10.38
CA VAL A 55 0.96 7.31 9.72
C VAL A 55 2.08 7.51 10.73
N ARG A 56 2.96 6.51 10.87
CA ARG A 56 4.10 6.53 11.80
C ARG A 56 5.46 6.69 11.10
N HIS A 57 5.56 6.26 9.85
CA HIS A 57 6.76 6.34 9.03
C HIS A 57 6.41 6.95 7.68
N PHE A 58 7.32 7.75 7.14
CA PHE A 58 7.19 8.37 5.82
C PHE A 58 8.42 7.98 4.97
N PRO A 59 8.26 7.80 3.66
CA PRO A 59 6.98 7.77 2.93
C PRO A 59 6.16 6.50 3.23
N MET A 60 4.86 6.51 2.95
CA MET A 60 3.94 5.38 3.19
C MET A 60 2.90 5.25 2.08
N VAL A 61 2.66 4.03 1.61
CA VAL A 61 1.47 3.68 0.81
C VAL A 61 0.31 3.39 1.77
N PRO A 62 -0.80 4.16 1.77
CA PRO A 62 -1.96 3.91 2.61
C PRO A 62 -2.90 2.87 1.99
N GLY A 63 -3.92 2.50 2.76
CA GLY A 63 -4.90 1.48 2.40
C GLY A 63 -4.81 0.31 3.37
N ILE A 64 -5.83 0.13 4.21
CA ILE A 64 -5.87 -1.00 5.15
C ILE A 64 -6.44 -2.28 4.54
N ASP A 65 -7.14 -2.16 3.41
CA ASP A 65 -7.76 -3.28 2.70
C ASP A 65 -7.21 -3.38 1.28
N PHE A 66 -7.17 -4.60 0.74
CA PHE A 66 -7.00 -4.85 -0.68
C PHE A 66 -7.74 -6.15 -1.06
N ALA A 67 -8.00 -6.33 -2.35
CA ALA A 67 -8.23 -7.65 -2.92
C ALA A 67 -7.50 -7.74 -4.26
N GLY A 68 -6.97 -8.91 -4.58
CA GLY A 68 -6.11 -9.06 -5.74
C GLY A 68 -5.74 -10.50 -6.07
N THR A 69 -4.68 -10.63 -6.85
CA THR A 69 -4.15 -11.91 -7.33
C THR A 69 -2.70 -12.08 -6.91
N VAL A 70 -2.34 -13.22 -6.34
CA VAL A 70 -0.95 -13.54 -6.01
C VAL A 70 -0.10 -13.56 -7.29
N SER A 71 0.94 -12.74 -7.34
CA SER A 71 1.92 -12.68 -8.44
C SER A 71 3.12 -13.59 -8.18
N ALA A 72 3.59 -13.61 -6.94
CA ALA A 72 4.68 -14.46 -6.47
C ALA A 72 4.49 -14.82 -4.99
N SER A 73 4.98 -15.99 -4.58
CA SER A 73 4.90 -16.43 -3.18
C SER A 73 6.03 -17.38 -2.84
N SER A 74 6.61 -17.21 -1.66
CA SER A 74 7.46 -18.20 -0.97
C SER A 74 6.69 -18.95 0.13
N HIS A 75 5.46 -18.53 0.44
CA HIS A 75 4.64 -19.11 1.49
C HIS A 75 3.88 -20.35 0.97
N PRO A 76 3.88 -21.49 1.70
CA PRO A 76 3.31 -22.74 1.19
C PRO A 76 1.78 -22.74 1.02
N GLU A 77 1.08 -21.81 1.67
CA GLU A 77 -0.40 -21.72 1.61
C GLU A 77 -0.92 -20.86 0.44
N TYR A 78 -0.04 -20.14 -0.27
CA TYR A 78 -0.41 -19.25 -1.36
C TYR A 78 0.44 -19.52 -2.59
N GLN A 79 -0.18 -19.62 -3.75
CA GLN A 79 0.48 -19.84 -5.03
C GLN A 79 0.09 -18.77 -6.05
N THR A 80 0.96 -18.53 -7.02
CA THR A 80 0.69 -17.59 -8.12
C THR A 80 -0.65 -17.91 -8.79
N GLY A 81 -1.50 -16.90 -8.94
CA GLY A 81 -2.84 -17.02 -9.51
C GLY A 81 -3.97 -17.10 -8.48
N ASP A 82 -3.67 -17.33 -7.20
CA ASP A 82 -4.69 -17.33 -6.14
C ASP A 82 -5.32 -15.94 -5.98
N LYS A 83 -6.63 -15.92 -5.74
CA LYS A 83 -7.38 -14.70 -5.39
C LYS A 83 -7.43 -14.54 -3.88
N VAL A 84 -7.03 -13.36 -3.40
CA VAL A 84 -6.87 -13.05 -1.96
C VAL A 84 -7.50 -11.72 -1.58
N LEU A 85 -7.83 -11.57 -0.29
CA LEU A 85 -8.31 -10.35 0.39
C LEU A 85 -7.83 -10.30 1.84
#